data_AF-A0A1V0HXG7-F1
#
_entry.id   AF-A0A1V0HXG7-F1
#
_cell.length_a   1.000
_cell.length_b   1.000
_cell.length_c   1.000
_cell.angle_alpha   90.00
_cell.angle_beta   90.00
_cell.angle_gamma   90.00
#
_symmetry.space_group_name_H-M   'P 1'
#
loop_
_entity.id
_entity.type
_entity.pdbx_description
1 polymer ?
#
loop_
_entity_poly.entity_id
_entity_poly.type
_entity_poly.pdbx_seq_one_letter_code
_entity_poly.pdbx_strand_id
1 'polypeptide(L)'
;MKVFLVASALVLSATAASAADPSSFQNTCSNIWFHYTDDGGAEIVATCLTADGMPKETSIAMPGIGNKDGSLVMEGGSASFQKSCGSIMLHPSIDGVELTASCRKVDGSFEEASISIDGISNENGTLSN
;
A
#
# COMPACT_ATOMS: atom_id res chain seq x y z
N MET A 1 35.12 13.42 53.01
CA MET A 1 34.10 14.25 52.34
C MET A 1 33.79 13.63 50.97
N LYS A 2 32.53 13.22 50.79
CA LYS A 2 31.73 13.02 49.56
C LYS A 2 32.40 12.44 48.29
N VAL A 3 32.16 11.14 48.09
CA VAL A 3 32.26 10.45 46.80
C VAL A 3 31.04 10.86 45.96
N PHE A 4 31.25 11.44 44.77
CA PHE A 4 30.18 11.72 43.81
C PHE A 4 30.08 10.57 42.81
N LEU A 5 28.98 9.80 42.91
CA LEU A 5 28.57 8.83 41.89
C LEU A 5 27.82 9.58 40.78
N VAL A 6 28.41 9.68 39.59
CA VAL A 6 27.74 10.19 38.40
C VAL A 6 27.11 9.01 37.69
N ALA A 7 25.78 8.86 37.82
CA ALA A 7 25.01 7.88 37.07
C ALA A 7 24.62 8.50 35.71
N SER A 8 25.28 8.07 34.63
CA SER A 8 24.88 8.41 33.26
C SER A 8 23.65 7.61 32.88
N ALA A 9 22.50 8.28 32.79
CA ALA A 9 21.26 7.70 32.27
C ALA A 9 21.32 7.66 30.73
N LEU A 10 21.28 6.45 30.16
CA LEU A 10 21.16 6.21 28.74
C LEU A 10 19.69 6.39 28.34
N VAL A 11 19.37 7.48 27.63
CA VAL A 11 18.01 7.75 27.15
C VAL A 11 17.82 6.98 25.84
N LEU A 12 17.19 5.81 25.90
CA LEU A 12 16.73 5.09 24.70
C LEU A 12 15.57 5.88 24.09
N SER A 13 15.82 6.57 22.98
CA SER A 13 14.77 7.18 22.17
C SER A 13 14.15 6.09 21.30
N ALA A 14 13.01 5.54 21.72
CA ALA A 14 12.23 4.64 20.89
C ALA A 14 11.53 5.46 19.79
N THR A 15 12.01 5.38 18.56
CA THR A 15 11.27 5.83 17.39
C THR A 15 10.12 4.84 17.17
N ALA A 16 8.90 5.24 17.51
CA ALA A 16 7.71 4.48 17.15
C ALA A 16 7.59 4.49 15.61
N ALA A 17 7.65 3.32 14.99
CA ALA A 17 7.25 3.16 13.61
C ALA A 17 5.73 3.22 13.56
N SER A 18 5.18 4.27 12.93
CA SER A 18 3.75 4.35 12.65
C SER A 18 3.43 3.35 11.55
N ALA A 19 2.66 2.31 11.85
CA ALA A 19 2.01 1.53 10.80
C ALA A 19 0.90 2.40 10.17
N ALA A 20 0.73 2.32 8.85
CA ALA A 20 -0.39 2.97 8.20
C ALA A 20 -1.71 2.29 8.61
N ASP A 21 -2.78 3.07 8.73
CA ASP A 21 -4.12 2.51 8.97
C ASP A 21 -4.60 1.76 7.73
N PRO A 22 -5.41 0.68 7.86
CA PRO A 22 -5.98 -0.01 6.72
C PRO A 22 -6.75 0.94 5.79
N SER A 23 -6.74 0.66 4.50
CA SER A 23 -7.54 1.42 3.54
C SER A 23 -9.03 1.33 3.86
N SER A 24 -9.74 2.43 3.61
CA SER A 24 -11.18 2.56 3.88
C SER A 24 -12.02 2.95 2.67
N PHE A 25 -11.38 3.39 1.56
CA PHE A 25 -12.08 3.84 0.36
C PHE A 25 -13.06 2.80 -0.19
N GLN A 26 -12.71 1.52 -0.08
CA GLN A 26 -13.52 0.40 -0.57
C GLN A 26 -14.91 0.32 0.05
N ASN A 27 -15.14 0.97 1.19
CA ASN A 27 -16.46 1.05 1.83
C ASN A 27 -17.42 2.00 1.11
N THR A 28 -16.90 2.90 0.27
CA THR A 28 -17.68 3.93 -0.45
C THR A 28 -17.33 4.03 -1.94
N CYS A 29 -16.47 3.13 -2.42
CA CYS A 29 -16.09 3.03 -3.82
C CYS A 29 -16.52 1.68 -4.41
N SER A 30 -16.67 1.65 -5.73
CA SER A 30 -17.06 0.49 -6.52
C SER A 30 -16.20 0.42 -7.77
N ASN A 31 -16.28 -0.68 -8.52
CA ASN A 31 -15.45 -0.91 -9.71
C ASN A 31 -13.96 -0.68 -9.41
N ILE A 32 -13.47 -1.29 -8.33
CA ILE A 32 -12.09 -1.14 -7.87
C ILE A 32 -11.23 -2.15 -8.64
N TRP A 33 -10.25 -1.67 -9.40
CA TRP A 33 -9.37 -2.54 -10.17
C TRP A 33 -7.97 -1.94 -10.35
N PHE A 34 -7.03 -2.81 -10.70
CA PHE A 34 -5.64 -2.48 -10.96
C PHE A 34 -5.44 -2.03 -12.42
N HIS A 35 -4.82 -0.87 -12.63
CA HIS A 35 -4.52 -0.33 -13.95
C HIS A 35 -3.02 -0.16 -14.18
N TYR A 36 -2.54 -0.54 -15.37
CA TYR A 36 -1.22 -0.14 -15.86
C TYR A 36 -1.32 1.22 -16.54
N THR A 37 -0.49 2.16 -16.14
CA THR A 37 -0.39 3.47 -16.81
C THR A 37 0.46 3.38 -18.07
N ASP A 38 0.31 4.36 -18.97
CA ASP A 38 1.02 4.40 -20.27
C ASP A 38 2.56 4.45 -20.13
N ASP A 39 3.07 4.94 -18.99
CA ASP A 39 4.50 5.01 -18.66
C ASP A 39 5.03 3.76 -17.93
N GLY A 40 4.21 2.71 -17.78
CA GLY A 40 4.57 1.47 -17.08
C GLY A 40 4.50 1.56 -15.56
N GLY A 41 3.85 2.60 -15.03
CA GLY A 41 3.41 2.69 -13.64
C GLY A 41 2.20 1.81 -13.33
N ALA A 42 1.68 1.98 -12.12
CA ALA A 42 0.56 1.21 -11.58
C ALA A 42 -0.37 2.14 -10.80
N GLU A 43 -1.66 2.01 -11.04
CA GLU A 43 -2.71 2.77 -10.37
C GLU A 43 -3.84 1.86 -9.86
N ILE A 44 -4.52 2.33 -8.82
CA ILE A 44 -5.84 1.84 -8.43
C ILE A 44 -6.86 2.76 -9.05
N VAL A 45 -7.79 2.21 -9.82
CA VAL A 45 -8.91 2.94 -10.41
C VAL A 45 -10.19 2.51 -9.71
N ALA A 46 -11.05 3.47 -9.40
CA ALA A 46 -12.34 3.22 -8.77
C ALA A 46 -13.38 4.27 -9.14
N THR A 47 -14.65 3.94 -8.91
CA THR A 47 -15.75 4.90 -8.88
C THR A 47 -16.16 5.13 -7.41
N CYS A 48 -15.89 6.31 -6.88
CA CYS A 48 -16.09 6.66 -5.48
C CYS A 48 -17.27 7.61 -5.29
N LEU A 49 -17.98 7.48 -4.18
CA LEU A 49 -19.07 8.40 -3.83
C LEU A 49 -18.53 9.72 -3.27
N THR A 50 -19.06 10.83 -3.75
CA THR A 50 -18.92 12.16 -3.14
C THR A 50 -19.76 12.28 -1.86
N ALA A 51 -19.58 13.35 -1.11
CA ALA A 51 -20.31 13.61 0.14
C ALA A 51 -21.83 13.79 -0.08
N ASP A 52 -22.26 14.22 -1.26
CA ASP A 52 -23.66 14.27 -1.70
C ASP A 52 -24.15 12.95 -2.33
N GLY A 53 -23.31 11.90 -2.34
CA GLY A 53 -23.67 10.56 -2.80
C GLY A 53 -23.58 10.36 -4.31
N MET A 54 -23.00 11.30 -5.06
CA MET A 54 -22.81 11.18 -6.50
C MET A 54 -21.57 10.35 -6.83
N PRO A 55 -21.63 9.46 -7.84
CA PRO A 55 -20.45 8.70 -8.25
C PRO A 55 -19.45 9.58 -9.00
N LYS A 56 -18.17 9.41 -8.70
CA LYS A 56 -17.04 10.07 -9.37
C LYS A 56 -15.95 9.04 -9.67
N GLU A 57 -15.54 8.97 -10.94
CA GLU A 57 -14.36 8.19 -11.31
C GLU A 57 -13.08 8.88 -10.81
N THR A 58 -12.19 8.09 -10.26
CA THR A 58 -10.93 8.56 -9.67
C THR A 58 -9.88 7.46 -9.79
N SER A 59 -8.61 7.86 -9.81
CA SER A 59 -7.49 6.95 -9.67
C SER A 59 -6.48 7.50 -8.68
N ILE A 60 -5.61 6.62 -8.18
CA ILE A 60 -4.47 6.97 -7.35
C ILE A 60 -3.30 6.06 -7.72
N ALA A 61 -2.08 6.60 -7.68
CA ALA A 61 -0.87 5.81 -7.83
C ALA A 61 -0.84 4.69 -6.79
N MET A 62 -0.46 3.49 -7.23
CA MET A 62 -0.25 2.38 -6.31
C MET A 62 0.84 2.75 -5.30
N PRO A 63 0.67 2.43 -4.00
CA PRO A 63 1.75 2.60 -3.03
C PRO A 63 3.03 1.94 -3.52
N GLY A 64 4.19 2.43 -3.05
CA GLY A 64 5.48 1.85 -3.35
C GLY A 64 5.50 0.39 -2.92
N ILE A 65 5.25 -0.52 -3.87
CA ILE A 65 5.28 -1.96 -3.66
C ILE A 65 6.29 -2.52 -4.65
N GLY A 66 7.21 -3.34 -4.15
CA GLY A 66 8.22 -4.04 -4.93
C GLY A 66 8.04 -5.54 -4.88
N ASN A 67 8.79 -6.23 -5.75
CA ASN A 67 8.94 -7.67 -5.70
C ASN A 67 10.37 -8.02 -5.27
N LYS A 68 10.50 -8.70 -4.12
CA LYS A 68 11.74 -9.18 -3.56
C LYS A 68 11.75 -10.72 -3.57
N ASP A 69 12.36 -11.28 -4.60
CA ASP A 69 12.51 -12.73 -4.79
C ASP A 69 11.18 -13.51 -4.70
N GLY A 70 10.14 -13.01 -5.35
CA GLY A 70 8.80 -13.61 -5.35
C GLY A 70 7.88 -13.08 -4.25
N SER A 71 8.38 -12.30 -3.29
CA SER A 71 7.57 -11.70 -2.22
C SER A 71 7.24 -10.23 -2.49
N LEU A 72 5.99 -9.83 -2.29
CA LEU A 72 5.59 -8.43 -2.32
C LEU A 72 6.04 -7.72 -1.04
N VAL A 73 6.62 -6.53 -1.16
CA VAL A 73 7.11 -5.75 -0.03
C VAL A 73 6.80 -4.27 -0.21
N MET A 74 6.53 -3.56 0.89
CA MET A 74 6.46 -2.11 0.86
C MET A 74 7.86 -1.52 0.61
N GLU A 75 7.93 -0.61 -0.34
CA GLU A 75 9.08 0.19 -0.71
C GLU A 75 8.71 1.68 -0.63
N GLY A 76 9.72 2.56 -0.53
CA GLY A 76 9.47 3.99 -0.70
C GLY A 76 9.30 4.35 -2.18
N GLY A 77 8.55 5.42 -2.46
CA GLY A 77 8.41 5.95 -3.82
C GLY A 77 7.33 5.23 -4.65
N SER A 78 7.57 5.09 -5.95
CA SER A 78 6.61 4.52 -6.90
C SER A 78 6.67 2.99 -6.95
N ALA A 79 5.52 2.36 -7.17
CA ALA A 79 5.42 0.91 -7.33
C ALA A 79 6.31 0.36 -8.47
N SER A 80 6.93 -0.78 -8.21
CA SER A 80 7.84 -1.47 -9.13
C SER A 80 7.47 -2.95 -9.37
N PHE A 81 6.68 -3.56 -8.50
CA PHE A 81 6.31 -4.98 -8.56
C PHE A 81 5.68 -5.38 -9.91
N GLN A 82 4.88 -4.50 -10.51
CA GLN A 82 4.17 -4.73 -11.78
C GLN A 82 5.11 -5.02 -12.96
N LYS A 83 6.40 -4.71 -12.82
CA LYS A 83 7.44 -5.02 -13.83
C LYS A 83 7.88 -6.49 -13.81
N SER A 84 7.57 -7.23 -12.75
CA SER A 84 8.05 -8.61 -12.54
C SER A 84 7.01 -9.55 -11.94
N CYS A 85 5.80 -9.07 -11.66
CA CYS A 85 4.65 -9.87 -11.26
C CYS A 85 3.57 -9.84 -12.34
N GLY A 86 2.84 -10.94 -12.47
CA GLY A 86 1.66 -11.07 -13.33
C GLY A 86 0.42 -11.48 -12.52
N SER A 87 -0.72 -11.66 -13.20
CA SER A 87 -1.98 -12.07 -12.56
C SER A 87 -2.39 -11.18 -11.37
N ILE A 88 -2.13 -9.87 -11.50
CA ILE A 88 -2.36 -8.89 -10.44
C ILE A 88 -3.87 -8.70 -10.24
N MET A 89 -4.33 -8.84 -9.00
CA MET A 89 -5.71 -8.65 -8.60
C MET A 89 -5.79 -7.86 -7.30
N LEU A 90 -6.85 -7.05 -7.18
CA LEU A 90 -7.22 -6.37 -5.94
C LEU A 90 -8.44 -7.07 -5.34
N HIS A 91 -8.37 -7.36 -4.04
CA HIS A 91 -9.43 -7.99 -3.26
C HIS A 91 -9.91 -7.01 -2.19
N PRO A 92 -10.81 -6.08 -2.54
CA PRO A 92 -11.43 -5.20 -1.56
C PRO A 92 -12.38 -6.00 -0.65
N SER A 93 -12.33 -5.68 0.64
CA SER A 93 -13.20 -6.21 1.69
C SER A 93 -13.54 -5.10 2.69
N ILE A 94 -14.47 -5.36 3.61
CA ILE A 94 -14.81 -4.38 4.65
C ILE A 94 -13.60 -4.00 5.53
N ASP A 95 -12.63 -4.92 5.66
CA ASP A 95 -11.47 -4.77 6.53
C ASP A 95 -10.26 -4.10 5.86
N GLY A 96 -10.31 -3.92 4.53
CA GLY A 96 -9.20 -3.35 3.76
C GLY A 96 -9.14 -3.87 2.33
N VAL A 97 -8.03 -3.62 1.65
CA VAL A 97 -7.78 -4.11 0.29
C VAL A 97 -6.49 -4.93 0.29
N GLU A 98 -6.58 -6.16 -0.19
CA GLU A 98 -5.39 -7.01 -0.42
C GLU A 98 -5.04 -7.03 -1.91
N LEU A 99 -3.76 -6.88 -2.23
CA LEU A 99 -3.23 -7.15 -3.56
C LEU A 99 -2.67 -8.56 -3.60
N THR A 100 -3.06 -9.35 -4.60
CA THR A 100 -2.42 -10.65 -4.91
C THR A 100 -1.77 -10.61 -6.28
N ALA A 101 -0.63 -11.27 -6.43
CA ALA A 101 0.03 -11.43 -7.72
C ALA A 101 0.91 -12.68 -7.77
N SER A 102 1.21 -13.14 -8.98
CA SER A 102 2.22 -14.16 -9.25
C SER A 102 3.55 -13.49 -9.58
N CYS A 103 4.49 -13.50 -8.64
CA CYS A 103 5.72 -12.72 -8.70
C CYS A 103 6.93 -13.58 -9.05
N ARG A 104 7.76 -13.09 -9.98
CA ARG A 104 8.95 -13.79 -10.43
C ARG A 104 10.07 -13.73 -9.39
N LYS A 105 10.65 -14.88 -9.08
CA LYS A 105 11.84 -15.06 -8.24
C LYS A 105 13.13 -14.78 -9.00
N VAL A 106 14.24 -14.65 -8.27
CA VAL A 106 15.58 -14.44 -8.86
C VAL A 106 16.01 -15.63 -9.73
N ASP A 107 15.62 -16.85 -9.37
CA ASP A 107 15.86 -18.07 -10.16
C ASP A 107 14.98 -18.19 -11.42
N GLY A 108 14.03 -17.26 -11.59
CA GLY A 108 13.12 -17.18 -12.72
C GLY A 108 11.81 -17.96 -12.58
N SER A 109 11.63 -18.73 -11.49
CA SER A 109 10.34 -19.33 -11.13
C SER A 109 9.36 -18.27 -10.61
N PHE A 110 8.11 -18.66 -10.38
CA PHE A 110 7.05 -17.76 -9.91
C PHE A 110 6.51 -18.24 -8.56
N GLU A 111 6.15 -17.28 -7.72
CA GLU A 111 5.56 -17.49 -6.39
C GLU A 111 4.33 -16.61 -6.24
N GLU A 112 3.24 -17.16 -5.72
CA GLU A 112 2.05 -16.37 -5.39
C GLU A 112 2.34 -15.56 -4.12
N ALA A 113 2.10 -14.26 -4.20
CA ALA A 113 2.33 -13.33 -3.11
C ALA A 113 1.10 -12.46 -2.88
N SER A 114 0.94 -12.01 -1.64
CA SER A 114 -0.06 -11.02 -1.27
C SER A 114 0.50 -9.94 -0.35
N ILE A 115 -0.14 -8.77 -0.36
CA ILE A 115 0.18 -7.65 0.52
C ILE A 115 -1.05 -6.78 0.73
N SER A 116 -1.22 -6.24 1.94
CA SER A 116 -2.25 -5.23 2.21
C SER A 116 -1.90 -3.90 1.55
N ILE A 117 -2.92 -3.25 0.98
CA ILE A 117 -2.86 -1.87 0.53
C ILE A 117 -3.49 -1.02 1.63
N ASP A 118 -2.65 -0.30 2.36
CA ASP A 118 -3.05 0.50 3.51
C ASP A 118 -3.02 2.00 3.19
N GLY A 119 -3.74 2.78 3.99
CA GLY A 119 -3.67 4.24 4.01
C GLY A 119 -4.52 4.96 2.98
N ILE A 120 -5.33 4.27 2.15
CA ILE A 120 -6.13 4.93 1.12
C ILE A 120 -7.55 5.22 1.61
N SER A 121 -7.97 6.48 1.52
CA SER A 121 -9.33 6.94 1.83
C SER A 121 -10.02 7.51 0.59
N ASN A 122 -11.34 7.70 0.70
CA ASN A 122 -12.13 8.45 -0.27
C ASN A 122 -12.50 9.81 0.31
N GLU A 123 -11.88 10.88 -0.21
CA GLU A 123 -12.13 12.26 0.18
C GLU A 123 -13.05 12.94 -0.85
N ASN A 124 -14.36 12.93 -0.55
CA ASN A 124 -15.39 13.53 -1.40
C ASN A 124 -15.30 13.10 -2.88
N GLY A 125 -15.24 11.78 -3.11
CA GLY A 125 -15.17 11.15 -4.43
C GLY A 125 -13.76 11.11 -5.04
N THR A 126 -12.71 11.40 -4.26
CA THR A 126 -11.32 11.42 -4.72
C THR A 126 -10.47 10.53 -3.83
N LEU A 127 -9.74 9.58 -4.41
CA LEU A 127 -8.82 8.73 -3.64
C LEU A 127 -7.64 9.56 -3.12
N SER A 128 -7.27 9.36 -1.85
CA SER A 128 -6.14 10.03 -1.20
C SER A 128 -5.42 9.08 -0.25
N ASN A 129 -4.15 9.38 0.03
CA ASN A 129 -3.30 8.75 1.05
C ASN A 129 -2.81 9.75 2.11
#